data_AF-A0A1H3YUN4-F1
#
_entry.id   AF-A0A1H3YUN4-F1
#
_cell.length_a   1.000
_cell.length_b   1.000
_cell.length_c   1.000
_cell.angle_alpha   90.00
_cell.angle_beta   90.00
_cell.angle_gamma   90.00
#
_symmetry.space_group_name_H-M   'P 1'
#
loop_
_entity.id
_entity.type
_entity.pdbx_description
1 polymer ?
#
loop_
_entity_poly.entity_id
_entity_poly.type
_entity_poly.pdbx_seq_one_letter_code
_entity_poly.pdbx_strand_id
1 'polypeptide(L)'
;MEKIDLRKLGEQEILGIRKSAMLLVNSGMSQREVCKRLGLRHNTLNDWCKRYNTDGTKGLHSAKRGARSEDRKLLSLKKERQVQKMITDKMPDQLKLD
;
A
#
# COMPACT_ATOMS: atom_id res chain seq x y z
N MET A 1 22.73 -2.86 -7.86
CA MET A 1 21.65 -1.95 -8.29
C MET A 1 20.73 -1.74 -7.11
N GLU A 2 20.40 -0.49 -6.79
CA GLU A 2 19.51 -0.15 -5.69
C GLU A 2 18.10 -0.68 -5.98
N LYS A 3 17.44 -1.27 -4.97
CA LYS A 3 16.11 -1.86 -5.16
C LYS A 3 15.06 -0.77 -5.01
N ILE A 4 14.11 -0.73 -5.94
CA ILE A 4 13.03 0.27 -5.90
C ILE A 4 12.09 -0.05 -4.73
N ASP A 5 11.87 0.93 -3.85
CA ASP A 5 10.84 0.84 -2.82
C ASP A 5 9.48 1.31 -3.36
N LEU A 6 8.72 0.36 -3.89
CA LEU A 6 7.39 0.59 -4.46
C LEU A 6 6.39 1.21 -3.47
N ARG A 7 6.66 1.20 -2.16
CA ARG A 7 5.76 1.76 -1.14
C ARG A 7 5.74 3.29 -1.14
N LYS A 8 6.80 3.92 -1.67
CA LYS A 8 6.93 5.38 -1.73
C LYS A 8 6.34 5.99 -3.01
N LEU A 9 5.99 5.14 -3.98
CA LEU A 9 5.50 5.56 -5.29
C LEU A 9 3.97 5.72 -5.31
N GLY A 10 3.49 6.56 -6.22
CA GLY A 10 2.08 6.71 -6.52
C GLY A 10 1.49 5.50 -7.24
N GLU A 11 0.17 5.36 -7.20
CA GLU A 11 -0.52 4.22 -7.82
C GLU A 11 -0.27 4.12 -9.34
N GLN A 12 -0.26 5.25 -10.04
CA GLN A 12 -0.02 5.31 -11.48
C GLN A 12 1.41 4.93 -11.85
N GLU A 13 2.39 5.36 -11.04
CA GLU A 13 3.81 5.02 -11.25
C GLU A 13 4.04 3.52 -11.07
N ILE A 14 3.49 2.94 -10.00
CA ILE A 14 3.54 1.50 -9.74
C ILE A 14 2.87 0.73 -10.88
N LEU A 15 1.73 1.19 -11.38
CA LEU A 15 1.04 0.56 -12.50
C LEU A 15 1.87 0.61 -13.79
N GLY A 16 2.55 1.73 -14.05
CA GLY A 16 3.50 1.87 -15.16
C GLY A 16 4.61 0.83 -15.08
N ILE A 17 5.26 0.72 -13.91
CA ILE A 17 6.33 -0.27 -13.67
C ILE A 17 5.81 -1.70 -13.86
N ARG A 18 4.61 -2.02 -13.36
CA ARG A 18 3.97 -3.33 -13.53
C ARG A 18 3.76 -3.66 -15.02
N LYS A 19 3.23 -2.72 -15.80
CA LYS A 19 3.01 -2.88 -17.25
C LYS A 19 4.34 -3.08 -17.99
N SER A 20 5.35 -2.29 -17.69
CA SER A 20 6.70 -2.45 -18.28
C SER A 20 7.30 -3.82 -17.94
N ALA A 21 7.14 -4.28 -16.69
CA ALA A 21 7.61 -5.59 -16.27
C ALA A 21 6.92 -6.72 -17.06
N MET A 22 5.59 -6.67 -17.23
CA MET A 22 4.87 -7.66 -18.03
C MET A 22 5.24 -7.61 -19.51
N LEU A 23 5.44 -6.42 -20.08
CA LEU A 23 5.88 -6.27 -21.47
C LEU A 23 7.24 -6.95 -21.69
N LEU A 24 8.19 -6.74 -20.79
CA LEU A 24 9.51 -7.36 -20.87
C LEU A 24 9.44 -8.89 -20.72
N VAL A 25 8.64 -9.38 -19.78
CA VAL A 25 8.44 -10.84 -19.62
C VAL A 25 7.78 -11.44 -20.87
N ASN A 26 6.76 -10.79 -21.43
CA ASN A 26 6.07 -11.24 -22.64
C ASN A 26 6.96 -11.16 -23.89
N SER A 27 7.98 -10.30 -23.89
CA SER A 27 9.01 -10.24 -24.95
C SER A 27 10.02 -11.40 -24.90
N GLY A 28 9.88 -12.33 -23.94
CA GLY A 28 10.76 -13.49 -23.79
C GLY A 28 11.93 -13.29 -22.84
N MET A 29 12.02 -12.14 -22.17
CA MET A 29 13.08 -11.87 -21.20
C MET A 29 12.87 -12.69 -19.92
N SER A 30 13.97 -13.20 -19.34
CA SER A 30 13.88 -13.95 -18.10
C SER A 30 13.47 -13.05 -16.93
N GLN A 31 12.68 -13.58 -15.98
CA GLN A 31 12.27 -12.83 -14.79
C GLN A 31 13.47 -12.26 -13.99
N ARG A 32 14.60 -12.97 -13.99
CA ARG A 32 15.83 -12.51 -13.31
C ARG A 32 16.41 -11.26 -13.96
N GLU A 33 16.45 -11.19 -15.29
CA GLU A 33 16.93 -10.02 -16.02
C GLU A 33 15.98 -8.84 -15.85
N VAL A 34 14.68 -9.07 -15.94
CA VAL A 34 13.66 -8.04 -15.69
C VAL A 34 13.81 -7.46 -14.28
N CYS A 35 13.99 -8.31 -13.26
CA CYS A 35 14.24 -7.85 -11.89
C CYS A 35 15.52 -7.03 -11.76
N LYS A 36 16.61 -7.45 -12.42
CA LYS A 36 17.85 -6.68 -12.43
C LYS A 36 17.66 -5.33 -13.10
N ARG A 37 16.95 -5.26 -14.23
CA ARG A 37 16.74 -4.03 -15.00
C ARG A 37 15.82 -3.03 -14.31
N LEU A 38 14.79 -3.52 -13.62
CA LEU A 38 13.80 -2.69 -12.91
C LEU A 38 14.11 -2.53 -11.41
N GLY A 39 15.20 -3.09 -10.89
CA GLY A 39 15.52 -3.04 -9.46
C GLY A 39 14.46 -3.72 -8.57
N LEU A 40 13.75 -4.73 -9.08
CA LEU A 40 12.67 -5.41 -8.35
C LEU A 40 13.17 -6.66 -7.63
N ARG A 41 12.44 -7.08 -6.59
CA ARG A 41 12.63 -8.40 -5.99
C ARG A 41 11.96 -9.47 -6.85
N HIS A 42 12.60 -10.63 -6.98
CA HIS A 42 12.09 -11.75 -7.77
C HIS A 42 10.65 -12.16 -7.37
N ASN A 43 10.38 -12.27 -6.07
CA ASN A 43 9.05 -12.63 -5.58
C ASN A 43 7.98 -11.62 -6.01
N THR A 44 8.31 -10.32 -6.02
CA THR A 44 7.38 -9.27 -6.46
C THR A 44 7.01 -9.44 -7.93
N LEU A 45 7.98 -9.73 -8.80
CA LEU A 45 7.71 -9.96 -10.21
C LEU A 45 6.89 -11.25 -10.42
N ASN A 46 7.24 -12.33 -9.72
CA ASN A 46 6.51 -13.59 -9.80
C ASN A 46 5.04 -13.44 -9.40
N ASP A 47 4.75 -12.70 -8.33
CA ASP A 47 3.39 -12.42 -7.90
C ASP A 47 2.62 -11.62 -8.96
N TRP A 48 3.27 -10.65 -9.61
CA TRP A 48 2.64 -9.90 -10.71
C TRP A 48 2.36 -10.79 -11.92
N CYS A 49 3.29 -11.66 -12.31
CA CYS A 49 3.07 -12.61 -13.40
C CYS A 49 1.88 -13.54 -13.09
N LYS A 50 1.77 -14.05 -11.86
CA LYS A 50 0.63 -14.89 -11.45
C LYS A 50 -0.70 -14.16 -11.58
N ARG A 51 -0.77 -12.91 -11.09
CA ARG A 51 -1.97 -12.06 -11.17
C ARG A 51 -2.31 -11.67 -12.60
N TYR A 52 -1.29 -11.43 -13.42
CA TYR A 52 -1.48 -11.16 -14.85
C TYR A 52 -2.01 -12.38 -15.60
N ASN A 53 -1.52 -13.58 -15.28
CA ASN A 53 -2.00 -14.81 -15.91
C ASN A 53 -3.44 -15.17 -15.52
N THR A 54 -3.90 -14.76 -14.34
CA THR A 54 -5.27 -15.02 -13.85
C THR A 54 -6.26 -13.95 -14.32
N ASP A 55 -5.93 -12.66 -14.12
CA ASP A 55 -6.88 -11.55 -14.33
C ASP A 55 -6.47 -10.61 -15.48
N GLY A 56 -5.41 -10.94 -16.22
CA GLY A 56 -4.87 -10.09 -17.28
C GLY A 56 -4.37 -8.74 -16.77
N THR A 57 -4.59 -7.69 -17.58
CA THR A 57 -4.21 -6.31 -17.23
C THR A 57 -4.93 -5.78 -15.99
N LYS A 58 -6.12 -6.31 -15.66
CA LYS A 58 -6.87 -5.93 -14.46
C LYS A 58 -6.14 -6.37 -13.19
N GLY A 59 -5.48 -7.53 -13.21
CA GLY A 59 -4.69 -8.06 -12.09
C GLY A 59 -3.50 -7.20 -11.68
N LEU A 60 -3.04 -6.31 -12.57
CA LEU A 60 -1.95 -5.36 -12.31
C LEU A 60 -2.42 -4.10 -11.58
N HIS A 61 -3.72 -3.82 -11.54
CA HIS A 61 -4.24 -2.68 -10.81
C HIS A 61 -4.21 -2.97 -9.30
N SER A 62 -3.92 -1.93 -8.52
CA SER A 62 -3.97 -2.08 -7.07
C SER A 62 -5.43 -2.24 -6.64
N ALA A 63 -5.66 -3.12 -5.66
CA ALA A 63 -6.97 -3.17 -5.03
C ALA A 63 -7.22 -1.84 -4.30
N LYS A 64 -8.49 -1.44 -4.23
CA LYS A 64 -8.90 -0.27 -3.43
C LYS A 64 -8.37 -0.46 -2.01
N ARG A 65 -7.51 0.44 -1.55
CA ARG A 65 -7.00 0.41 -0.17
C ARG A 65 -8.20 0.47 0.77
N GLY A 66 -8.11 -0.28 1.88
CA GLY A 66 -9.10 -0.16 2.95
C GLY A 66 -9.20 1.28 3.44
N ALA A 67 -10.35 1.64 4.02
CA ALA A 67 -10.52 2.94 4.66
C ALA A 67 -9.42 3.14 5.70
N ARG A 68 -8.82 4.34 5.73
CA ARG A 68 -7.77 4.62 6.70
C ARG A 68 -8.37 4.67 8.09
N SER A 69 -7.55 4.48 9.11
CA SER A 69 -8.02 4.59 10.50
C SER A 69 -8.62 5.97 10.78
N GLU A 70 -8.05 7.04 10.20
CA GLU A 70 -8.63 8.38 10.27
C GLU A 70 -10.03 8.51 9.66
N ASP A 71 -10.35 7.75 8.60
CA ASP A 71 -11.65 7.80 7.93
C ASP A 71 -12.75 7.04 8.70
N ARG A 72 -12.37 6.22 9.69
CA ARG A 72 -13.29 5.44 10.54
C ARG A 72 -13.39 5.98 11.97
N LYS A 73 -12.91 7.20 12.22
CA LYS A 73 -12.98 7.81 13.54
C LYS A 73 -14.44 8.10 13.92
N LEU A 74 -14.86 7.58 15.07
CA LEU A 74 -16.17 7.88 15.66
C LEU A 74 -16.23 9.29 16.24
N LEU A 75 -15.08 9.82 16.66
CA LEU A 75 -14.95 11.15 17.24
C LEU A 75 -14.45 12.14 16.19
N SER A 76 -15.04 13.33 16.16
CA SER A 76 -14.46 14.45 15.42
C SER A 76 -13.16 14.90 16.09
N LEU A 77 -12.27 15.55 15.34
CA LEU A 77 -10.98 16.06 15.86
C LEU A 77 -11.17 16.94 17.11
N LYS A 78 -12.28 17.70 17.19
CA LYS A 78 -12.61 18.51 18.37
C LYS A 78 -12.91 17.63 19.59
N LYS A 79 -13.71 16.57 19.42
CA LYS A 79 -14.04 15.63 20.49
C LYS A 79 -12.81 14.83 20.94
N GLU A 80 -11.96 14.40 20.00
CA GLU A 80 -10.70 13.73 20.34
C GLU A 80 -9.82 14.59 21.25
N ARG A 81 -9.62 15.87 20.89
CA ARG A 81 -8.85 16.82 21.71
C ARG A 81 -9.47 17.04 23.08
N GLN A 82 -10.80 17.10 23.15
CA GLN A 82 -11.50 17.25 24.42
C GLN A 82 -11.27 16.03 25.31
N VAL A 83 -11.40 14.81 24.78
CA VAL A 83 -11.13 13.56 25.51
C VAL A 83 -9.68 13.48 25.95
N GLN A 84 -8.72 13.81 25.07
CA GLN A 84 -7.30 13.87 25.44
C GLN A 84 -7.06 14.83 26.62
N LYS A 85 -7.67 16.03 26.58
CA LYS A 85 -7.57 16.98 27.69
C LYS A 85 -8.20 16.45 28.96
N MET A 86 -9.34 15.77 28.89
CA MET A 86 -9.96 15.14 30.05
C MET A 86 -9.07 14.05 30.65
N ILE A 87 -8.42 13.22 29.82
CA ILE A 87 -7.49 12.17 30.28
C ILE A 87 -6.26 12.78 30.96
N THR A 88 -5.71 13.86 30.41
CA THR A 88 -4.49 14.50 30.96
C THR A 88 -4.78 15.32 32.23
N ASP A 89 -5.92 16.02 32.27
CA ASP A 89 -6.18 17.05 33.29
C ASP A 89 -7.10 16.60 34.43
N LYS A 90 -7.77 15.44 34.31
CA LYS A 90 -8.79 14.97 35.27
C LYS A 90 -8.57 13.54 35.71
N MET A 91 -8.85 13.27 36.98
CA MET A 91 -8.88 11.92 37.51
C MET A 91 -10.20 11.22 37.14
N PRO A 92 -10.23 9.87 37.05
CA PRO A 92 -11.42 9.13 36.58
C PRO A 92 -12.70 9.35 37.41
N ASP A 93 -12.55 9.50 38.73
CA ASP A 93 -13.61 9.82 39.70
C ASP A 93 -14.28 11.18 39.38
N GLN A 94 -13.48 12.18 38.99
CA GLN A 94 -13.97 13.50 38.58
C GLN A 94 -14.79 13.44 37.28
N LEU A 95 -14.59 12.40 36.48
CA LEU A 95 -15.35 12.11 35.27
C LEU A 95 -16.51 11.13 35.49
N LYS A 96 -16.72 10.67 36.74
CA LYS A 96 -17.74 9.68 37.11
C LYS A 96 -17.61 8.38 36.30
N LEU A 97 -16.38 7.95 36.08
CA LEU A 97 -16.06 6.72 35.35
C LEU A 97 -15.91 5.49 36.27
N ASP A 98 -16.40 5.59 37.51
CA ASP A 98 -16.42 4.53 38.52
C ASP A 98 -17.37 3.37 38.14
#